data_AF-A0A350UQY2-F1
#
_entry.id   AF-A0A350UQY2-F1
#
_cell.length_a   1.000
_cell.length_b   1.000
_cell.length_c   1.000
_cell.angle_alpha   90.00
_cell.angle_beta   90.00
_cell.angle_gamma   90.00
#
_symmetry.space_group_name_H-M   'P 1'
#
loop_
_entity.id
_entity.type
_entity.pdbx_description
1 polymer ?
#
loop_
_entity_poly.entity_id
_entity_poly.type
_entity_poly.pdbx_seq_one_letter_code
_entity_poly.pdbx_strand_id
1 'polypeptide(L)'
;HAGGAGAGRRRRAQHDSTQAVQAPGGGDVLNTTGKDNYVFVETRGRGHLMGVTMGWVQNAERWMGEGDDMIFVDDEQMPLIIGTGAEDYLLGSWNFGGRDGASAFAHHQYGAPLITSPERTGGRYCTYRFHGDNPVTFRRYLKHTIEHGHANNRSDWYSSCCFWYQDRPAQDFPALPPVASRVPRVSTPG
;
A
#
# COMPACT_ATOMS: atom_id res chain seq x y z
N HIS A 1 -25.92 25.63 6.86
CA HIS A 1 -24.45 25.72 7.06
C HIS A 1 -23.75 24.97 5.94
N ALA A 2 -23.04 25.69 5.06
CA ALA A 2 -22.25 25.08 3.99
C ALA A 2 -20.96 24.52 4.59
N GLY A 3 -20.91 23.21 4.85
CA GLY A 3 -19.68 22.50 5.17
C GLY A 3 -18.91 22.29 3.87
N GLY A 4 -17.82 23.05 3.67
CA GLY A 4 -16.92 22.82 2.55
C GLY A 4 -16.27 21.44 2.65
N ALA A 5 -16.22 20.70 1.55
CA ALA A 5 -15.47 19.45 1.48
C ALA A 5 -13.99 19.72 1.82
N GLY A 6 -13.44 18.93 2.74
CA GLY A 6 -12.04 19.01 3.14
C GLY A 6 -11.18 18.05 2.31
N ALA A 7 -10.02 18.52 1.84
CA ALA A 7 -8.99 17.66 1.30
C ALA A 7 -8.34 16.85 2.44
N GLY A 8 -8.37 15.51 2.33
CA GLY A 8 -7.70 14.60 3.25
C GLY A 8 -6.35 14.15 2.69
N ARG A 9 -5.33 14.14 3.53
CA ARG A 9 -4.03 13.53 3.18
C ARG A 9 -3.44 12.82 4.38
N ARG A 10 -2.98 11.58 4.16
CA ARG A 10 -2.29 10.78 5.17
C ARG A 10 -0.96 10.33 4.60
N ARG A 11 0.11 10.58 5.35
CA ARG A 11 1.43 10.00 5.11
C ARG A 11 1.63 8.89 6.13
N ARG A 12 2.06 7.71 5.69
CA ARG A 12 2.50 6.65 6.59
C ARG A 12 3.88 6.19 6.13
N ALA A 13 4.86 6.37 7.00
CA ALA A 13 6.13 5.69 6.89
C ALA A 13 6.19 4.74 8.09
N GLN A 14 6.43 3.46 7.85
CA GLN A 14 6.45 2.48 8.93
C GLN A 14 7.68 2.71 9.82
N HIS A 15 7.50 2.45 11.12
CA HIS A 15 8.52 2.56 12.16
C HIS A 15 9.56 1.42 12.05
N ASP A 16 9.14 0.27 11.51
CA ASP A 16 9.92 -0.95 11.31
C ASP A 16 9.47 -1.64 10.00
N SER A 17 10.20 -2.66 9.54
CA SER A 17 9.70 -3.50 8.45
C SER A 17 8.35 -4.12 8.79
N THR A 18 7.59 -4.51 7.77
CA THR A 18 6.43 -5.40 7.99
C THR A 18 6.88 -6.67 8.68
N GLN A 19 5.95 -7.34 9.36
CA GLN A 19 6.24 -8.57 10.09
C GLN A 19 5.56 -9.69 9.34
N ALA A 20 6.36 -10.55 8.69
CA ALA A 20 5.86 -11.69 7.95
C ALA A 20 4.90 -12.52 8.81
N VAL A 21 3.68 -12.73 8.31
CA VAL A 21 2.72 -13.65 8.90
C VAL A 21 3.11 -15.07 8.49
N GLN A 22 3.28 -15.94 9.48
CA GLN A 22 3.59 -17.34 9.24
C GLN A 22 2.30 -18.14 9.16
N ALA A 23 2.15 -18.92 8.09
CA ALA A 23 1.08 -19.89 7.95
C ALA A 23 1.17 -20.96 9.05
N PRO A 24 0.10 -21.23 9.81
CA PRO A 24 0.05 -22.43 10.64
C PRO A 24 0.21 -23.67 9.75
N GLY A 25 1.34 -24.38 9.86
CA GLY A 25 1.57 -25.63 9.14
C GLY A 25 2.16 -25.53 7.72
N GLY A 26 2.58 -24.34 7.26
CA GLY A 26 3.40 -24.20 6.05
C GLY A 26 2.72 -24.45 4.70
N GLY A 27 1.38 -24.39 4.63
CA GLY A 27 0.63 -24.41 3.36
C GLY A 27 0.36 -23.00 2.81
N ASP A 28 -0.18 -22.94 1.58
CA ASP A 28 -0.71 -21.69 1.00
C ASP A 28 -1.86 -21.18 1.89
N VAL A 29 -1.67 -19.99 2.46
CA VAL A 29 -2.67 -19.36 3.31
C VAL A 29 -3.35 -18.27 2.53
N LEU A 30 -4.68 -18.32 2.46
CA LEU A 30 -5.48 -17.20 1.96
C LEU A 30 -5.69 -16.20 3.10
N ASN A 31 -5.36 -14.94 2.85
CA ASN A 31 -5.74 -13.85 3.73
C ASN A 31 -7.13 -13.34 3.36
N THR A 32 -8.12 -13.71 4.16
CA THR A 32 -9.52 -13.35 3.88
C THR A 32 -10.00 -12.13 4.65
N THR A 33 -9.17 -11.56 5.53
CA THR A 33 -9.60 -10.54 6.50
C THR A 33 -8.88 -9.21 6.35
N GLY A 34 -7.69 -9.19 5.76
CA GLY A 34 -6.86 -8.00 5.65
C GLY A 34 -6.39 -7.43 7.00
N LYS A 35 -6.49 -8.20 8.09
CA LYS A 35 -6.23 -7.75 9.46
C LYS A 35 -4.81 -7.22 9.66
N ASP A 36 -3.83 -7.95 9.12
CA ASP A 36 -2.41 -7.66 9.28
C ASP A 36 -1.82 -6.90 8.07
N ASN A 37 -2.66 -6.51 7.11
CA ASN A 37 -2.24 -5.77 5.93
C ASN A 37 -1.60 -4.42 6.28
N TYR A 38 -0.74 -3.95 5.40
CA TYR A 38 -0.26 -2.59 5.45
C TYR A 38 -1.39 -1.60 5.15
N VAL A 39 -1.71 -0.71 6.10
CA VAL A 39 -2.81 0.25 5.98
C VAL A 39 -2.35 1.58 5.36
N PHE A 40 -2.82 1.88 4.14
CA PHE A 40 -2.63 3.18 3.49
C PHE A 40 -3.44 4.28 4.17
N VAL A 41 -4.73 4.03 4.40
CA VAL A 41 -5.66 4.93 5.09
C VAL A 41 -6.78 4.14 5.74
N GLU A 42 -7.27 4.66 6.86
CA GLU A 42 -8.54 4.30 7.46
C GLU A 42 -9.20 5.60 7.92
N THR A 43 -10.44 5.84 7.51
CA THR A 43 -11.17 7.07 7.81
C THR A 43 -12.68 6.85 7.86
N ARG A 44 -13.37 7.77 8.54
CA ARG A 44 -14.83 7.80 8.65
C ARG A 44 -15.37 9.14 8.13
N GLY A 45 -16.52 9.07 7.45
CA GLY A 45 -17.14 10.20 6.78
C GLY A 45 -17.66 9.83 5.40
N ARG A 46 -18.03 10.84 4.61
CA ARG A 46 -18.45 10.68 3.22
C ARG A 46 -17.40 11.27 2.30
N GLY A 47 -16.95 10.52 1.30
CA GLY A 47 -15.85 10.98 0.46
C GLY A 47 -15.52 10.05 -0.70
N HIS A 48 -14.32 10.22 -1.24
CA HIS A 48 -13.77 9.37 -2.27
C HIS A 48 -12.24 9.33 -2.24
N LEU A 49 -11.68 8.14 -2.46
CA LEU A 49 -10.25 7.88 -2.59
C LEU A 49 -9.71 8.46 -3.91
N MET A 50 -8.61 9.20 -3.85
CA MET A 50 -7.96 9.78 -5.03
C MET A 50 -6.71 9.04 -5.47
N GLY A 51 -5.99 8.36 -4.58
CA GLY A 51 -4.81 7.61 -4.96
C GLY A 51 -3.79 7.40 -3.86
N VAL A 52 -2.73 6.69 -4.19
CA VAL A 52 -1.63 6.33 -3.30
C VAL A 52 -0.30 6.48 -4.03
N THR A 53 0.69 7.07 -3.36
CA THR A 53 2.10 6.84 -3.68
C THR A 53 2.62 5.78 -2.73
N MET A 54 3.38 4.81 -3.22
CA MET A 54 3.91 3.71 -2.43
C MET A 54 5.40 3.51 -2.70
N GLY A 55 6.15 3.08 -1.70
CA GLY A 55 7.56 2.79 -1.85
C GLY A 55 7.99 1.61 -1.00
N TRP A 56 8.90 0.82 -1.55
CA TRP A 56 9.47 -0.37 -0.93
C TRP A 56 10.98 -0.24 -0.76
N VAL A 57 11.51 -0.81 0.32
CA VAL A 57 12.91 -1.26 0.40
C VAL A 57 12.92 -2.72 0.80
N GLN A 58 13.46 -3.57 -0.07
CA GLN A 58 13.43 -5.01 0.10
C GLN A 58 14.44 -5.50 1.14
N ASN A 59 14.02 -6.42 2.01
CA ASN A 59 14.87 -7.16 2.94
C ASN A 59 15.17 -8.59 2.46
N ALA A 60 14.50 -9.07 1.40
CA ALA A 60 14.79 -10.38 0.80
C ALA A 60 14.70 -10.33 -0.72
N GLU A 61 15.33 -11.30 -1.38
CA GLU A 61 15.26 -11.50 -2.83
C GLU A 61 13.84 -11.81 -3.34
N ARG A 62 13.67 -11.82 -4.66
CA ARG A 62 12.42 -12.07 -5.41
C ARG A 62 11.42 -10.92 -5.33
N TRP A 63 10.33 -11.03 -6.10
CA TRP A 63 9.25 -10.06 -6.12
C TRP A 63 8.60 -9.87 -4.75
N MET A 64 8.34 -8.61 -4.39
CA MET A 64 7.68 -8.23 -3.14
C MET A 64 6.20 -7.89 -3.32
N GLY A 65 5.74 -7.75 -4.56
CA GLY A 65 4.44 -7.19 -4.89
C GLY A 65 3.32 -8.20 -5.09
N GLU A 66 3.49 -9.48 -4.76
CA GLU A 66 2.41 -10.50 -4.83
C GLU A 66 1.21 -10.23 -3.91
N GLY A 67 1.24 -9.15 -3.12
CA GLY A 67 0.22 -8.85 -2.12
C GLY A 67 -0.99 -8.13 -2.70
N ASP A 68 -2.19 -8.62 -2.38
CA ASP A 68 -3.45 -8.05 -2.87
C ASP A 68 -3.80 -6.72 -2.19
N ASP A 69 -4.29 -5.74 -2.95
CA ASP A 69 -4.97 -4.59 -2.35
C ASP A 69 -6.37 -4.99 -1.86
N MET A 70 -6.76 -4.45 -0.71
CA MET A 70 -8.09 -4.68 -0.14
C MET A 70 -8.71 -3.33 0.25
N ILE A 71 -9.86 -3.03 -0.34
CA ILE A 71 -10.61 -1.79 -0.07
C ILE A 71 -11.95 -2.10 0.60
N PHE A 72 -12.06 -1.71 1.86
CA PHE A 72 -13.23 -1.79 2.70
C PHE A 72 -14.03 -0.50 2.55
N VAL A 73 -15.27 -0.62 2.09
CA VAL A 73 -16.14 0.52 1.77
C VAL A 73 -17.46 0.34 2.50
N ASP A 74 -17.75 1.24 3.43
CA ASP A 74 -18.98 1.29 4.24
C ASP A 74 -19.31 0.03 5.07
N ASP A 75 -18.41 -0.95 5.08
CA ASP A 75 -18.35 -2.18 5.87
C ASP A 75 -16.91 -2.37 6.40
N GLU A 76 -16.74 -2.52 7.72
CA GLU A 76 -15.42 -2.67 8.36
C GLU A 76 -14.92 -4.12 8.38
N GLN A 77 -15.80 -5.10 8.11
CA GLN A 77 -15.52 -6.53 8.26
C GLN A 77 -15.16 -7.20 6.95
N MET A 78 -15.67 -6.69 5.83
CA MET A 78 -15.50 -7.32 4.52
C MET A 78 -14.99 -6.31 3.47
N PRO A 79 -13.89 -6.60 2.76
CA PRO A 79 -13.46 -5.75 1.66
C PRO A 79 -14.45 -5.86 0.50
N LEU A 80 -14.81 -4.71 -0.07
CA LEU A 80 -15.66 -4.63 -1.25
C LEU A 80 -14.84 -4.88 -2.54
N ILE A 81 -13.57 -4.49 -2.53
CA ILE A 81 -12.63 -4.64 -3.64
C ILE A 81 -11.44 -5.44 -3.13
N ILE A 82 -11.10 -6.51 -3.85
CA ILE A 82 -9.94 -7.37 -3.60
C ILE A 82 -9.17 -7.45 -4.91
N GLY A 83 -7.90 -7.06 -4.88
CA GLY A 83 -6.98 -7.12 -6.01
C GLY A 83 -6.39 -8.50 -6.24
N THR A 84 -5.31 -8.54 -7.02
CA THR A 84 -4.59 -9.77 -7.41
C THR A 84 -3.07 -9.64 -7.28
N GLY A 85 -2.59 -8.50 -6.80
CA GLY A 85 -1.18 -8.17 -6.67
C GLY A 85 -0.96 -6.65 -6.67
N ALA A 86 0.14 -6.21 -6.08
CA ALA A 86 0.53 -4.82 -6.02
C ALA A 86 0.87 -4.26 -7.41
N GLU A 87 1.48 -5.05 -8.30
CA GLU A 87 1.69 -4.64 -9.68
C GLU A 87 0.37 -4.42 -10.40
N ASP A 88 -0.62 -5.30 -10.20
CA ASP A 88 -1.93 -5.21 -10.85
C ASP A 88 -2.70 -4.00 -10.32
N TYR A 89 -2.66 -3.78 -9.00
CA TYR A 89 -3.14 -2.54 -8.39
C TYR A 89 -2.44 -1.32 -8.98
N LEU A 90 -1.15 -1.38 -9.32
CA LEU A 90 -0.42 -0.25 -9.90
C LEU A 90 -0.53 -0.16 -11.43
N LEU A 91 -1.44 -0.92 -12.05
CA LEU A 91 -1.64 -1.02 -13.50
C LEU A 91 -0.37 -1.43 -14.26
N GLY A 92 0.42 -2.27 -13.60
CA GLY A 92 1.56 -2.99 -14.11
C GLY A 92 1.23 -4.39 -14.56
N SER A 93 2.28 -5.20 -14.62
CA SER A 93 2.22 -6.65 -14.72
C SER A 93 3.64 -7.24 -14.56
N TRP A 94 3.75 -8.56 -14.39
CA TRP A 94 4.99 -9.34 -14.47
C TRP A 94 6.14 -8.75 -13.64
N ASN A 95 5.90 -8.46 -12.35
CA ASN A 95 6.91 -7.95 -11.40
C ASN A 95 7.61 -6.66 -11.86
N PHE A 96 6.95 -5.88 -12.72
CA PHE A 96 7.50 -4.75 -13.48
C PHE A 96 8.73 -5.06 -14.33
N GLY A 97 8.81 -6.26 -14.89
CA GLY A 97 9.89 -6.74 -15.78
C GLY A 97 10.86 -7.71 -15.11
N GLY A 98 10.62 -8.05 -13.85
CA GLY A 98 11.42 -9.00 -13.09
C GLY A 98 12.84 -8.54 -12.77
N ARG A 99 13.64 -9.46 -12.24
CA ARG A 99 14.99 -9.17 -11.70
C ARG A 99 15.97 -8.52 -12.68
N ASP A 100 15.88 -8.84 -13.96
CA ASP A 100 16.88 -8.41 -14.96
C ASP A 100 16.25 -7.61 -16.12
N GLY A 101 14.92 -7.48 -16.16
CA GLY A 101 14.19 -6.74 -17.19
C GLY A 101 13.44 -5.51 -16.67
N ALA A 102 13.42 -5.26 -15.35
CA ALA A 102 12.65 -4.17 -14.80
C ALA A 102 13.18 -2.79 -15.20
N SER A 103 12.26 -1.91 -15.59
CA SER A 103 12.56 -0.55 -16.03
C SER A 103 11.56 0.44 -15.45
N ALA A 104 12.05 1.62 -15.08
CA ALA A 104 11.20 2.68 -14.57
C ALA A 104 10.28 3.23 -15.66
N PHE A 105 9.06 3.59 -15.29
CA PHE A 105 8.07 4.17 -16.19
C PHE A 105 7.18 5.17 -15.45
N ALA A 106 6.58 6.10 -16.20
CA ALA A 106 5.71 7.14 -15.66
C ALA A 106 4.62 7.49 -16.68
N HIS A 107 3.36 7.22 -16.32
CA HIS A 107 2.17 7.66 -17.05
C HIS A 107 1.45 8.75 -16.27
N HIS A 108 0.39 9.33 -16.83
CA HIS A 108 -0.29 10.46 -16.19
C HIS A 108 -0.83 10.11 -14.79
N GLN A 109 -1.42 8.93 -14.63
CA GLN A 109 -2.12 8.54 -13.39
C GLN A 109 -1.49 7.37 -12.66
N TYR A 110 -0.49 6.71 -13.23
CA TYR A 110 0.21 5.60 -12.57
C TYR A 110 1.65 5.50 -13.07
N GLY A 111 2.51 4.87 -12.27
CA GLY A 111 3.92 4.75 -12.65
C GLY A 111 4.77 4.08 -11.58
N ALA A 112 5.95 3.62 -11.99
CA ALA A 112 7.06 3.24 -11.13
C ALA A 112 8.32 4.05 -11.51
N PRO A 113 8.37 5.35 -11.15
CA PRO A 113 9.46 6.24 -11.59
C PRO A 113 10.83 5.90 -10.97
N LEU A 114 10.87 5.09 -9.91
CA LEU A 114 12.11 4.58 -9.34
C LEU A 114 12.03 3.07 -9.23
N ILE A 115 12.98 2.39 -9.86
CA ILE A 115 13.28 0.97 -9.68
C ILE A 115 14.79 0.84 -9.60
N THR A 116 15.32 0.31 -8.49
CA THR A 116 16.77 0.07 -8.32
C THR A 116 17.00 -1.29 -7.71
N SER A 117 17.94 -2.06 -8.26
CA SER A 117 18.25 -3.43 -7.82
C SER A 117 16.98 -4.29 -7.69
N PRO A 118 16.19 -4.43 -8.77
CA PRO A 118 14.90 -5.10 -8.73
C PRO A 118 15.02 -6.56 -8.24
N GLU A 119 14.06 -7.00 -7.44
CA GLU A 119 14.00 -8.32 -6.82
C GLU A 119 15.24 -8.74 -6.01
N ARG A 120 16.08 -7.77 -5.61
CA ARG A 120 17.30 -8.00 -4.82
C ARG A 120 17.16 -7.39 -3.45
N THR A 121 17.89 -7.94 -2.49
CA THR A 121 17.99 -7.38 -1.13
C THR A 121 18.53 -5.96 -1.20
N GLY A 122 17.86 -5.03 -0.54
CA GLY A 122 18.11 -3.58 -0.63
C GLY A 122 17.53 -2.91 -1.87
N GLY A 123 16.85 -3.66 -2.75
CA GLY A 123 16.11 -3.16 -3.89
C GLY A 123 15.05 -2.13 -3.47
N ARG A 124 14.83 -1.13 -4.32
CA ARG A 124 13.92 -0.02 -4.03
C ARG A 124 12.98 0.24 -5.18
N TYR A 125 11.74 0.52 -4.82
CA TYR A 125 10.67 0.88 -5.74
C TYR A 125 9.98 2.11 -5.20
N CYS A 126 9.64 3.06 -6.07
CA CYS A 126 8.65 4.10 -5.78
C CYS A 126 7.64 4.10 -6.89
N THR A 127 6.37 4.06 -6.52
CA THR A 127 5.24 3.93 -7.42
C THR A 127 4.12 4.88 -7.03
N TYR A 128 3.18 5.08 -7.95
CA TYR A 128 1.95 5.79 -7.70
C TYR A 128 0.81 5.25 -8.54
N ARG A 129 -0.41 5.42 -8.03
CA ARG A 129 -1.66 5.31 -8.78
C ARG A 129 -2.64 6.36 -8.27
N PHE A 130 -3.29 7.06 -9.20
CA PHE A 130 -4.38 7.98 -8.96
C PHE A 130 -5.65 7.49 -9.65
N HIS A 131 -6.77 7.56 -8.94
CA HIS A 131 -8.10 7.12 -9.36
C HIS A 131 -8.90 8.31 -9.90
N GLY A 132 -8.33 9.07 -10.84
CA GLY A 132 -8.92 10.35 -11.28
C GLY A 132 -10.25 10.20 -12.03
N ASP A 133 -10.39 9.11 -12.76
CA ASP A 133 -11.49 8.78 -13.68
C ASP A 133 -12.38 7.66 -13.14
N ASN A 134 -11.92 6.91 -12.12
CA ASN A 134 -12.67 5.85 -11.46
C ASN A 134 -12.53 5.93 -9.92
N PRO A 135 -13.06 6.97 -9.27
CA PRO A 135 -12.88 7.17 -7.84
C PRO A 135 -13.59 6.10 -7.01
N VAL A 136 -12.92 5.60 -5.97
CA VAL A 136 -13.56 4.70 -4.98
C VAL A 136 -14.28 5.56 -3.95
N THR A 137 -15.62 5.61 -4.03
CA THR A 137 -16.46 6.44 -3.16
C THR A 137 -16.91 5.70 -1.89
N PHE A 138 -17.08 6.42 -0.79
CA PHE A 138 -17.59 5.88 0.47
C PHE A 138 -18.56 6.87 1.15
N ARG A 139 -19.53 6.36 1.93
CA ARG A 139 -20.55 7.18 2.61
C ARG A 139 -20.34 7.30 4.13
N ARG A 140 -19.68 6.31 4.74
CA ARG A 140 -19.47 6.19 6.18
C ARG A 140 -18.05 5.77 6.53
N TYR A 141 -17.47 4.84 5.78
CA TYR A 141 -16.19 4.22 6.13
C TYR A 141 -15.35 3.90 4.89
N LEU A 142 -14.06 4.18 4.98
CA LEU A 142 -13.06 3.73 4.02
C LEU A 142 -11.84 3.20 4.77
N LYS A 143 -11.44 1.96 4.45
CA LYS A 143 -10.10 1.47 4.76
C LYS A 143 -9.50 0.87 3.50
N HIS A 144 -8.29 1.31 3.17
CA HIS A 144 -7.56 0.82 2.01
C HIS A 144 -6.22 0.27 2.49
N THR A 145 -6.01 -1.01 2.24
CA THR A 145 -4.83 -1.75 2.66
C THR A 145 -4.22 -2.51 1.49
N ILE A 146 -3.01 -3.01 1.70
CA ILE A 146 -2.37 -3.96 0.79
C ILE A 146 -1.64 -5.01 1.61
N GLU A 147 -1.64 -6.25 1.16
CA GLU A 147 -0.79 -7.25 1.76
C GLU A 147 0.69 -6.92 1.52
N HIS A 148 1.55 -7.36 2.44
CA HIS A 148 2.99 -7.23 2.27
C HIS A 148 3.61 -8.56 1.83
N GLY A 149 3.56 -8.80 0.51
CA GLY A 149 3.73 -10.12 -0.10
C GLY A 149 2.48 -10.99 0.04
N HIS A 150 2.40 -12.08 -0.72
CA HIS A 150 1.25 -12.98 -0.68
C HIS A 150 0.95 -13.41 0.76
N ALA A 151 -0.29 -13.23 1.20
CA ALA A 151 -0.72 -13.58 2.55
C ALA A 151 0.10 -12.92 3.66
N ASN A 152 0.63 -11.72 3.41
CA ASN A 152 1.50 -10.98 4.32
C ASN A 152 2.82 -11.71 4.68
N ASN A 153 3.36 -12.54 3.78
CA ASN A 153 4.53 -13.38 4.06
C ASN A 153 5.89 -12.66 3.99
N ARG A 154 5.95 -11.36 3.67
CA ARG A 154 7.20 -10.60 3.57
C ARG A 154 7.40 -9.57 4.67
N SER A 155 8.66 -9.37 5.04
CA SER A 155 9.11 -8.39 6.03
C SER A 155 9.92 -7.26 5.39
N ASP A 156 9.44 -6.66 4.30
CA ASP A 156 10.12 -5.53 3.66
C ASP A 156 9.72 -4.19 4.31
N TRP A 157 10.39 -3.10 3.93
CA TRP A 157 10.01 -1.76 4.37
C TRP A 157 8.98 -1.14 3.44
N TYR A 158 7.86 -0.69 4.01
CA TYR A 158 6.76 -0.06 3.28
C TYR A 158 6.62 1.41 3.69
N SER A 159 6.48 2.28 2.70
CA SER A 159 6.15 3.69 2.88
C SER A 159 5.05 4.10 1.89
N SER A 160 4.17 4.99 2.32
CA SER A 160 3.08 5.45 1.46
C SER A 160 2.58 6.85 1.81
N CYS A 161 1.90 7.46 0.85
CA CYS A 161 1.05 8.62 1.05
C CYS A 161 -0.27 8.38 0.33
N CYS A 162 -1.37 8.42 1.07
CA CYS A 162 -2.72 8.28 0.55
C CYS A 162 -3.40 9.65 0.46
N PHE A 163 -4.14 9.86 -0.63
CA PHE A 163 -4.86 11.08 -0.96
C PHE A 163 -6.34 10.75 -1.15
N TRP A 164 -7.22 11.54 -0.54
CA TRP A 164 -8.67 11.39 -0.66
C TRP A 164 -9.39 12.70 -0.31
N TYR A 165 -10.66 12.83 -0.66
CA TYR A 165 -11.52 13.92 -0.20
C TYR A 165 -12.62 13.39 0.71
N GLN A 166 -13.06 14.20 1.67
CA GLN A 166 -14.24 13.89 2.48
C GLN A 166 -14.98 15.15 2.96
N ASP A 167 -16.23 14.96 3.36
CA ASP A 167 -17.18 16.02 3.73
C ASP A 167 -16.76 16.84 4.96
N ARG A 168 -15.92 16.27 5.82
CA ARG A 168 -15.36 16.94 7.01
C ARG A 168 -13.90 16.58 7.17
N PRO A 169 -13.04 17.44 7.74
CA PRO A 169 -11.66 17.07 8.06
C PRO A 169 -11.62 15.75 8.84
N ALA A 170 -10.79 14.82 8.38
CA ALA A 170 -10.54 13.61 9.14
C ALA A 170 -9.83 13.97 10.45
N GLN A 171 -10.29 13.40 11.55
CA GLN A 171 -9.76 13.63 12.89
C GLN A 171 -8.87 12.45 13.31
N ASP A 172 -8.09 12.65 14.37
CA ASP A 172 -7.38 11.58 15.09
C ASP A 172 -6.32 10.79 14.30
N PHE A 173 -5.58 11.47 13.41
CA PHE A 173 -4.39 10.83 12.84
C PHE A 173 -3.30 10.65 13.88
N PRO A 174 -2.68 9.46 13.96
CA PRO A 174 -1.49 9.30 14.77
C PRO A 174 -0.40 10.24 14.25
N ALA A 175 0.38 10.81 15.16
CA ALA A 175 1.55 11.58 14.80
C ALA A 175 2.48 10.74 13.91
N LEU A 176 3.14 11.38 12.96
CA LEU A 176 4.19 10.70 12.20
C LEU A 176 5.27 10.23 13.18
N PRO A 177 5.81 9.02 13.00
CA PRO A 177 6.95 8.57 13.80
C PRO A 177 8.12 9.57 13.73
N PRO A 178 9.09 9.56 14.65
CA PRO A 178 10.33 10.34 14.51
C PRO A 178 11.01 10.10 13.16
N VAL A 179 11.82 11.04 12.66
CA VAL A 179 12.51 10.85 11.37
C VAL A 179 13.43 9.63 11.40
N ALA A 180 14.16 9.43 12.50
CA ALA A 180 15.13 8.35 12.65
C ALA A 180 14.50 6.94 12.54
N SER A 181 13.22 6.78 12.89
CA SER A 181 12.50 5.51 12.75
C SER A 181 11.82 5.33 11.39
N ARG A 182 11.90 6.33 10.52
CA ARG A 182 11.35 6.28 9.15
C ARG A 182 12.43 6.07 8.09
N VAL A 183 13.68 5.86 8.51
CA VAL A 183 14.82 5.58 7.62
C VAL A 183 14.95 4.07 7.49
N PRO A 184 14.71 3.49 6.30
CA PRO A 184 14.81 2.06 6.10
C PRO A 184 16.21 1.54 6.40
N ARG A 185 16.28 0.40 7.11
CA ARG A 185 17.52 -0.35 7.34
C ARG A 185 17.37 -1.71 6.68
N VAL A 186 18.19 -1.96 5.66
CA VAL A 186 18.21 -3.26 4.98
C VAL A 186 18.77 -4.28 5.95
N SER A 187 17.97 -5.29 6.28
CA SER A 187 18.42 -6.47 7.02
C SER A 187 18.60 -7.60 6.02
N THR A 188 19.82 -8.10 5.87
CA THR A 188 20.04 -9.40 5.24
C THR A 188 19.64 -10.50 6.23
N PRO A 189 18.82 -11.49 5.83
CA PRO A 189 18.77 -12.74 6.56
C PRO A 189 20.18 -13.31 6.66
N GLY A 190 20.59 -13.70 7.88
CA GLY A 190 21.87 -14.39 8.11
C GLY A 190 21.87 -15.80 7.55
#